data_AF-Q2TKJ3-F1
#
_entry.id   AF-Q2TKJ3-F1
#
_cell.length_a   1.000
_cell.length_b   1.000
_cell.length_c   1.000
_cell.angle_alpha   90.00
_cell.angle_beta   90.00
_cell.angle_gamma   90.00
#
_symmetry.space_group_name_H-M   'P 1'
#
loop_
_entity.id
_entity.type
_entity.pdbx_description
1 polymer ?
#
loop_
_entity_poly.entity_id
_entity_poly.type
_entity_poly.pdbx_seq_one_letter_code
_entity_poly.pdbx_strand_id
1 'polypeptide(L)'
;AETIPFLKVWGVVPSAVVFMLIYAKLSNTLSKSALFYVTITPFLAFFGLFALVLYPNKELLHPTELADSLQAVLPLGFSGLIGCLRNWTYSVFYILAELWGSAVLSLMFWGFANDIMRVTEAKRFYNLLGLGANVALLASGTAIIHFSDIRKHLPADVDAWQISLNFLMGMVVLAGIVIIGIYWWMQKNVLTDPAFYDPSDVKKKKEKPKMSITESFKYLLSSKYILCIAILVIAYGISINLVEVTWKNQLKLQYPNPNDYSAFMGGFSRWTGLVTICMMFVGGYIIRTKGWGFAAAITPVVLLLTGIAFFTFVLFRENLSTYIAALGTTPLFLAVVIGMIQNIMSKSS
;
A
#
# COMPACT_ATOMS: atom_id res chain seq x y z
N ALA A 1 7.47 -6.19 16.11
CA ALA A 1 6.21 -6.65 15.49
C ALA A 1 5.04 -5.87 16.08
N GLU A 2 5.03 -5.73 17.41
CA GLU A 2 4.09 -4.88 18.17
C GLU A 2 4.09 -3.39 17.80
N THR A 3 5.20 -2.91 17.24
CA THR A 3 5.37 -1.52 16.79
C THR A 3 4.54 -1.18 15.54
N ILE A 4 4.29 -2.13 14.63
CA ILE A 4 3.64 -1.86 13.33
C ILE A 4 2.16 -1.44 13.49
N PRO A 5 1.33 -2.14 14.28
CA PRO A 5 -0.04 -1.68 14.57
C PRO A 5 -0.06 -0.27 15.16
N PHE A 6 0.88 0.02 16.07
CA PHE A 6 1.02 1.34 16.68
C PHE A 6 1.37 2.40 15.65
N LEU A 7 2.31 2.11 14.75
CA LEU A 7 2.72 2.96 13.64
C LEU A 7 1.57 3.25 12.66
N LYS A 8 0.74 2.26 12.34
CA LYS A 8 -0.42 2.48 11.46
C LYS A 8 -1.40 3.47 12.08
N VAL A 9 -1.75 3.31 13.35
CA VAL A 9 -2.75 4.16 14.01
C VAL A 9 -2.18 5.53 14.37
N TRP A 10 -1.02 5.58 15.01
CA TRP A 10 -0.46 6.80 15.58
C TRP A 10 0.58 7.49 14.69
N GLY A 11 1.15 6.79 13.73
CA GLY A 11 2.08 7.36 12.75
C GLY A 11 1.38 7.74 11.45
N VAL A 12 0.81 6.74 10.76
CA VAL A 12 0.28 6.91 9.39
C VAL A 12 -0.95 7.80 9.38
N VAL A 13 -1.94 7.59 10.24
CA VAL A 13 -3.18 8.38 10.22
C VAL A 13 -2.93 9.87 10.50
N PRO A 14 -2.22 10.27 11.57
CA PRO A 14 -1.91 11.69 11.80
C PRO A 14 -1.06 12.29 10.67
N SER A 15 -0.08 11.54 10.16
CA SER A 15 0.75 12.02 9.04
C SER A 15 -0.06 12.19 7.75
N ALA A 16 -1.05 11.34 7.49
CA ALA A 16 -1.97 11.48 6.37
C ALA A 16 -2.84 12.75 6.51
N VAL A 17 -3.32 13.05 7.72
CA VAL A 17 -4.09 14.28 8.00
C VAL A 17 -3.21 15.51 7.77
N VAL A 18 -1.98 15.52 8.32
CA VAL A 18 -1.02 16.61 8.13
C VAL A 18 -0.70 16.79 6.64
N PHE A 19 -0.42 15.69 5.93
CA PHE A 19 -0.18 15.71 4.48
C PHE A 19 -1.37 16.32 3.72
N MET A 20 -2.61 15.89 4.04
CA MET A 20 -3.82 16.42 3.41
C MET A 20 -3.99 17.93 3.65
N LEU A 21 -3.72 18.41 4.86
CA LEU A 21 -3.80 19.84 5.18
C LEU A 21 -2.75 20.66 4.41
N ILE A 22 -1.51 20.17 4.35
CA ILE A 22 -0.43 20.80 3.59
C ILE A 22 -0.78 20.79 2.09
N TYR A 23 -1.20 19.64 1.56
CA TYR A 23 -1.58 19.49 0.16
C TYR A 23 -2.73 20.42 -0.22
N ALA A 24 -3.78 20.51 0.60
CA ALA A 24 -4.92 21.39 0.37
C ALA A 24 -4.51 22.88 0.38
N LYS A 25 -3.58 23.27 1.25
CA LYS A 25 -3.03 24.63 1.27
C LYS A 25 -2.23 24.90 -0.01
N LEU A 26 -1.33 24.00 -0.38
CA LEU A 26 -0.48 24.13 -1.57
C LEU A 26 -1.29 24.08 -2.87
N SER A 27 -2.38 23.31 -2.93
CA SER A 27 -3.22 23.23 -4.12
C SER A 27 -3.97 24.52 -4.43
N ASN A 28 -4.15 25.39 -3.43
CA ASN A 28 -4.76 26.71 -3.62
C ASN A 28 -3.74 27.77 -4.06
N THR A 29 -2.43 27.55 -3.81
CA THR A 29 -1.37 28.53 -4.08
C THR A 29 -0.54 28.19 -5.32
N LEU A 30 -0.36 26.90 -5.63
CA LEU A 30 0.49 26.42 -6.70
C LEU A 30 -0.32 26.04 -7.94
N SER A 31 0.30 26.14 -9.12
CA SER A 31 -0.25 25.55 -10.34
C SER A 31 -0.26 24.03 -10.25
N LYS A 32 -1.11 23.34 -11.03
CA LYS A 32 -1.23 21.87 -11.00
C LYS A 32 0.11 21.17 -11.22
N SER A 33 0.92 21.64 -12.17
CA SER A 33 2.23 21.07 -12.46
C SER A 33 3.22 21.31 -11.32
N ALA A 34 3.25 22.53 -10.75
CA ALA A 34 4.11 22.82 -9.60
C ALA A 34 3.70 22.00 -8.37
N LEU A 35 2.40 21.84 -8.13
CA LEU A 35 1.86 21.01 -7.05
C LEU A 35 2.31 19.55 -7.19
N PHE A 36 2.28 19.00 -8.41
CA PHE A 36 2.76 17.64 -8.67
C PHE A 36 4.25 17.50 -8.30
N TYR A 37 5.12 18.37 -8.80
CA TYR A 37 6.56 18.29 -8.53
C TYR A 37 6.91 18.53 -7.06
N VAL A 38 6.29 19.52 -6.41
CA VAL A 38 6.51 19.81 -4.98
C VAL A 38 6.04 18.65 -4.11
N THR A 39 5.01 17.92 -4.53
CA THR A 39 4.49 16.78 -3.76
C THR A 39 5.35 15.53 -3.93
N ILE A 40 5.76 15.17 -5.16
CA ILE A 40 6.49 13.90 -5.42
C ILE A 40 7.97 13.96 -5.02
N THR A 41 8.61 15.13 -5.17
CA THR A 41 10.06 15.27 -4.98
C THR A 41 10.51 14.94 -3.55
N PRO A 42 9.85 15.39 -2.48
CA PRO A 42 10.22 15.03 -1.11
C PRO A 42 10.18 13.53 -0.84
N PHE A 43 9.21 12.79 -1.40
CA PHE A 43 9.15 11.34 -1.25
C PHE A 43 10.36 10.66 -1.90
N LEU A 44 10.68 11.02 -3.15
CA LEU A 44 11.81 10.44 -3.88
C LEU A 44 13.15 10.79 -3.23
N ALA A 45 13.31 12.05 -2.83
CA ALA A 45 14.49 12.51 -2.11
C ALA A 45 14.67 11.73 -0.80
N PHE A 46 13.59 11.53 -0.04
CA PHE A 46 13.63 10.75 1.19
C PHE A 46 13.99 9.28 0.94
N PHE A 47 13.39 8.60 -0.05
CA PHE A 47 13.69 7.19 -0.32
C PHE A 47 15.14 7.00 -0.80
N GLY A 48 15.67 7.91 -1.61
CA GLY A 48 17.08 7.91 -1.98
C GLY A 48 18.01 8.15 -0.79
N LEU A 49 17.72 9.17 0.02
CA LEU A 49 18.48 9.52 1.22
C LEU A 49 18.42 8.41 2.29
N PHE A 50 17.30 7.69 2.38
CA PHE A 50 17.14 6.57 3.30
C PHE A 50 18.11 5.43 2.97
N ALA A 51 18.18 5.03 1.71
CA ALA A 51 19.06 3.95 1.27
C ALA A 51 20.54 4.32 1.41
N LEU A 52 20.92 5.56 1.02
CA LEU A 52 22.32 5.97 0.91
C LEU A 52 22.91 6.55 2.21
N VAL A 53 22.09 7.14 3.08
CA VAL A 53 22.57 7.89 4.26
C VAL A 53 21.95 7.36 5.55
N LEU A 54 20.63 7.25 5.65
CA LEU A 54 20.00 6.92 6.94
C LEU A 54 20.20 5.47 7.35
N TYR A 55 20.08 4.52 6.41
CA TYR A 55 20.20 3.11 6.71
C TYR A 55 21.66 2.70 7.04
N PRO A 56 22.70 3.15 6.30
CA PRO A 56 24.09 2.86 6.67
C PRO A 56 24.47 3.43 8.04
N ASN A 57 23.94 4.60 8.40
CA ASN A 57 24.21 5.26 9.70
C ASN A 57 23.18 4.88 10.79
N LYS A 58 22.49 3.75 10.66
CA LYS A 58 21.44 3.32 11.61
C LYS A 58 21.94 3.24 13.05
N GLU A 59 23.18 2.81 13.27
CA GLU A 59 23.76 2.65 14.62
C GLU A 59 23.96 3.99 15.33
N LEU A 60 24.31 5.05 14.60
CA LEU A 60 24.46 6.40 15.16
C LEU A 60 23.11 7.10 15.36
N LEU A 61 22.18 6.87 14.44
CA LEU A 61 20.91 7.61 14.37
C LEU A 61 19.84 7.04 15.31
N HIS A 62 19.94 5.78 15.72
CA HIS A 62 18.95 5.13 16.56
C HIS A 62 19.26 5.38 18.04
N PRO A 63 18.41 6.13 18.77
CA PRO A 63 18.66 6.44 20.18
C PRO A 63 18.30 5.24 21.06
N THR A 64 19.14 4.20 21.04
CA THR A 64 18.94 2.96 21.78
C THR A 64 18.96 3.19 23.30
N GLU A 65 19.95 3.92 23.80
CA GLU A 65 20.10 4.23 25.23
C GLU A 65 18.92 5.04 25.80
N LEU A 66 18.47 6.06 25.06
CA LEU A 66 17.31 6.86 25.46
C LEU A 66 16.04 6.00 25.47
N ALA A 67 15.86 5.14 24.47
CA ALA A 67 14.72 4.22 24.43
C ALA A 67 14.75 3.19 25.57
N ASP A 68 15.93 2.70 25.97
CA ASP A 68 16.07 1.80 27.12
C ASP A 68 15.72 2.51 28.43
N SER A 69 16.15 3.77 28.61
CA SER A 69 15.79 4.58 29.79
C SER A 69 14.27 4.85 29.89
N LEU A 70 13.62 5.16 28.76
CA LEU A 70 12.18 5.37 28.71
C LEU A 70 11.40 4.08 28.96
N GLN A 71 11.93 2.94 28.52
CA GLN A 71 11.30 1.63 28.75
C GLN A 71 11.36 1.20 30.22
N ALA A 72 12.38 1.65 30.97
CA ALA A 72 12.47 1.41 32.40
C ALA A 72 11.48 2.25 33.23
N VAL A 73 11.07 3.42 32.72
CA VAL A 73 10.22 4.38 33.44
C VAL A 73 8.73 4.27 33.05
N LEU A 74 8.44 3.95 31.80
CA LEU A 74 7.06 3.95 31.27
C LEU A 74 6.36 2.60 31.42
N PRO A 75 5.01 2.59 31.56
CA PRO A 75 4.22 1.37 31.58
C PRO A 75 4.37 0.55 30.29
N LEU A 76 4.19 -0.77 30.41
CA LEU A 76 4.25 -1.76 29.31
C LEU A 76 3.43 -1.37 28.06
N GLY A 77 2.32 -0.64 28.22
CA GLY A 77 1.50 -0.16 27.10
C GLY A 77 2.21 0.80 26.14
N PHE A 78 3.31 1.44 26.55
CA PHE A 78 4.09 2.36 25.70
C PHE A 78 5.23 1.66 24.93
N SER A 79 5.40 0.33 25.07
CA SER A 79 6.44 -0.43 24.37
C SER A 79 6.42 -0.21 22.85
N GLY A 80 5.22 -0.09 22.27
CA GLY A 80 5.03 0.22 20.86
C GLY A 80 5.60 1.59 20.46
N LEU A 81 5.29 2.64 21.23
CA LEU A 81 5.76 4.02 20.96
C LEU A 81 7.28 4.12 21.14
N ILE A 82 7.80 3.50 22.20
CA ILE A 82 9.24 3.44 22.46
C ILE A 82 9.96 2.69 21.33
N GLY A 83 9.37 1.60 20.83
CA GLY A 83 9.89 0.87 19.67
C GLY A 83 9.91 1.73 18.39
N CYS A 84 8.90 2.59 18.19
CA CYS A 84 8.89 3.54 17.08
C CYS A 84 10.02 4.57 17.20
N LEU A 85 10.26 5.07 18.42
CA LEU A 85 11.28 6.09 18.70
C LEU A 85 12.69 5.52 18.61
N ARG A 86 12.90 4.31 19.15
CA ARG A 86 14.16 3.56 19.02
C ARG A 86 14.58 3.40 17.56
N ASN A 87 13.62 3.09 16.69
CA ASN A 87 13.84 2.85 15.26
C ASN A 87 13.22 3.96 14.40
N TRP A 88 13.37 5.23 14.78
CA TRP A 88 12.60 6.32 14.17
C TRP A 88 12.82 6.44 12.65
N THR A 89 14.02 6.16 12.13
CA THR A 89 14.27 6.21 10.68
C THR A 89 13.42 5.18 9.94
N TYR A 90 13.25 3.98 10.50
CA TYR A 90 12.39 2.92 9.94
C TYR A 90 10.91 3.27 10.09
N SER A 91 10.53 3.90 11.21
CA SER A 91 9.18 4.40 11.44
C SER A 91 8.78 5.45 10.40
N VAL A 92 9.64 6.44 10.14
CA VAL A 92 9.40 7.46 9.11
C VAL A 92 9.36 6.84 7.72
N PHE A 93 10.26 5.90 7.42
CA PHE A 93 10.23 5.17 6.15
C PHE A 93 8.91 4.42 5.95
N TYR A 94 8.43 3.73 6.98
CA TYR A 94 7.14 3.04 6.94
C TYR A 94 5.99 4.00 6.69
N ILE A 95 5.95 5.15 7.38
CA ILE A 95 4.92 6.17 7.21
C ILE A 95 4.92 6.70 5.77
N LEU A 96 6.09 7.10 5.24
CA LEU A 96 6.17 7.65 3.89
C LEU A 96 5.87 6.60 2.82
N ALA A 97 6.25 5.34 3.02
CA ALA A 97 5.90 4.24 2.13
C ALA A 97 4.38 3.96 2.11
N GLU A 98 3.71 4.00 3.26
CA GLU A 98 2.23 3.89 3.33
C GLU A 98 1.55 5.12 2.70
N LEU A 99 2.07 6.32 2.94
CA LEU A 99 1.56 7.55 2.34
C LEU A 99 1.75 7.59 0.82
N TRP A 100 2.77 6.94 0.26
CA TRP A 100 2.98 6.87 -1.19
C TRP A 100 1.73 6.34 -1.93
N GLY A 101 1.11 5.27 -1.40
CA GLY A 101 -0.08 4.69 -2.01
C GLY A 101 -1.29 5.64 -2.02
N SER A 102 -1.52 6.34 -0.92
CA SER A 102 -2.66 7.27 -0.81
C SER A 102 -2.40 8.62 -1.46
N ALA A 103 -1.21 9.19 -1.31
CA ALA A 103 -0.83 10.49 -1.88
C ALA A 103 -0.56 10.39 -3.38
N VAL A 104 0.39 9.56 -3.80
CA VAL A 104 0.89 9.54 -5.18
C VAL A 104 -0.06 8.77 -6.09
N LEU A 105 -0.46 7.55 -5.71
CA LEU A 105 -1.34 6.74 -6.57
C LEU A 105 -2.80 7.19 -6.48
N SER A 106 -3.34 7.38 -5.28
CA SER A 106 -4.79 7.69 -5.17
C SER A 106 -5.10 9.15 -5.47
N LEU A 107 -4.32 10.10 -4.97
CA LEU A 107 -4.64 11.52 -5.10
C LEU A 107 -3.99 12.18 -6.33
N MET A 108 -2.69 11.99 -6.56
CA MET A 108 -2.01 12.63 -7.69
C MET A 108 -2.34 11.97 -9.03
N PHE A 109 -2.15 10.64 -9.14
CA PHE A 109 -2.38 9.92 -10.40
C PHE A 109 -3.85 9.98 -10.83
N TRP A 110 -4.80 9.63 -9.96
CA TRP A 110 -6.21 9.73 -10.33
C TRP A 110 -6.69 11.19 -10.43
N GLY A 111 -6.12 12.11 -9.64
CA GLY A 111 -6.39 13.55 -9.80
C GLY A 111 -6.06 14.01 -11.22
N PHE A 112 -4.87 13.66 -11.70
CA PHE A 112 -4.42 13.97 -13.06
C PHE A 112 -5.23 13.22 -14.13
N ALA A 113 -5.43 11.91 -13.98
CA ALA A 113 -6.20 11.10 -14.94
C ALA A 113 -7.63 11.62 -15.13
N ASN A 114 -8.29 12.01 -14.03
CA ASN A 114 -9.63 12.60 -14.07
C ASN A 114 -9.66 14.00 -14.72
N ASP A 115 -8.55 14.72 -14.71
CA ASP A 115 -8.45 16.09 -15.26
C ASP A 115 -8.12 16.11 -16.75
N ILE A 116 -7.56 15.03 -17.30
CA ILE A 116 -7.22 14.93 -18.73
C ILE A 116 -8.23 14.09 -19.53
N MET A 117 -8.94 13.16 -18.89
CA MET A 117 -9.83 12.24 -19.60
C MET A 117 -11.26 12.76 -19.72
N ARG A 118 -11.87 12.50 -20.88
CA ARG A 118 -13.30 12.70 -21.11
C ARG A 118 -14.11 11.61 -20.42
N VAL A 119 -15.32 11.94 -19.97
CA VAL A 119 -16.21 11.01 -19.24
C VAL A 119 -16.59 9.78 -20.09
N THR A 120 -16.73 9.96 -21.41
CA THR A 120 -17.05 8.88 -22.36
C THR A 120 -15.90 7.88 -22.50
N GLU A 121 -14.66 8.35 -22.41
CA GLU A 121 -13.43 7.56 -22.56
C GLU A 121 -13.01 6.91 -21.23
N ALA A 122 -13.29 7.56 -20.11
CA ALA A 122 -12.90 7.13 -18.77
C ALA A 122 -13.26 5.66 -18.48
N LYS A 123 -14.45 5.19 -18.89
CA LYS A 123 -14.86 3.79 -18.66
C LYS A 123 -13.91 2.76 -19.29
N ARG A 124 -13.36 3.05 -20.47
CA ARG A 124 -12.45 2.14 -21.19
C ARG A 124 -11.02 2.29 -20.66
N PHE A 125 -10.55 3.53 -20.53
CA PHE A 125 -9.18 3.80 -20.13
C PHE A 125 -8.92 3.52 -18.65
N TYR A 126 -9.88 3.70 -17.75
CA TYR A 126 -9.68 3.42 -16.32
C TYR A 126 -9.45 1.94 -16.09
N ASN A 127 -10.16 1.08 -16.81
CA ASN A 127 -9.93 -0.37 -16.78
C ASN A 127 -8.54 -0.72 -17.32
N LEU A 128 -8.08 -0.06 -18.38
CA LEU A 128 -6.76 -0.29 -18.97
C LEU A 128 -5.63 0.20 -18.06
N LEU A 129 -5.80 1.35 -17.39
CA LEU A 129 -4.88 1.84 -16.37
C LEU A 129 -4.81 0.89 -15.16
N GLY A 130 -5.96 0.38 -14.72
CA GLY A 130 -6.03 -0.64 -13.67
C GLY A 130 -5.34 -1.95 -14.06
N LEU A 131 -5.49 -2.41 -15.31
CA LEU A 131 -4.76 -3.56 -15.84
C LEU A 131 -3.25 -3.30 -15.84
N GLY A 132 -2.81 -2.12 -16.31
CA GLY A 132 -1.42 -1.71 -16.31
C GLY A 132 -0.80 -1.70 -14.91
N ALA A 133 -1.54 -1.25 -13.90
CA ALA A 133 -1.10 -1.30 -12.50
C ALA A 133 -0.85 -2.74 -12.02
N ASN A 134 -1.69 -3.70 -12.40
CA ASN A 134 -1.51 -5.11 -12.01
C ASN A 134 -0.37 -5.78 -12.78
N VAL A 135 -0.14 -5.40 -14.04
CA VAL A 135 1.06 -5.84 -14.80
C VAL A 135 2.33 -5.29 -14.16
N ALA A 136 2.33 -4.03 -13.74
CA ALA A 136 3.43 -3.43 -13.00
C ALA A 136 3.66 -4.15 -11.66
N LEU A 137 2.60 -4.57 -10.96
CA LEU A 137 2.70 -5.36 -9.73
C LEU A 137 3.36 -6.73 -9.96
N LEU A 138 3.05 -7.38 -11.08
CA LEU A 138 3.69 -8.64 -11.48
C LEU A 138 5.19 -8.44 -11.73
N ALA A 139 5.56 -7.41 -12.49
CA ALA A 139 6.94 -7.07 -12.78
C ALA A 139 7.72 -6.68 -11.51
N SER A 140 7.11 -5.88 -10.64
CA SER A 140 7.68 -5.50 -9.34
C SER A 140 7.96 -6.72 -8.47
N GLY A 141 7.02 -7.67 -8.40
CA GLY A 141 7.22 -8.92 -7.66
C GLY A 141 8.43 -9.72 -8.16
N THR A 142 8.61 -9.82 -9.48
CA THR A 142 9.79 -10.50 -10.06
C THR A 142 11.11 -9.78 -9.79
N ALA A 143 11.11 -8.45 -9.83
CA ALA A 143 12.29 -7.66 -9.50
C ALA A 143 12.69 -7.85 -8.03
N ILE A 144 11.71 -7.80 -7.11
CA ILE A 144 11.95 -8.02 -5.67
C ILE A 144 12.58 -9.39 -5.42
N ILE A 145 12.05 -10.46 -6.03
CA ILE A 145 12.61 -11.82 -5.89
C ILE A 145 14.07 -11.82 -6.39
N HIS A 146 14.31 -11.29 -7.59
CA HIS A 146 15.64 -11.26 -8.19
C HIS A 146 16.67 -10.58 -7.28
N PHE A 147 16.38 -9.36 -6.80
CA PHE A 147 17.30 -8.63 -5.93
C PHE A 147 17.43 -9.26 -4.53
N SER A 148 16.40 -9.95 -4.04
CA SER A 148 16.49 -10.68 -2.76
C SER A 148 17.33 -11.96 -2.88
N ASP A 149 17.40 -12.58 -4.05
CA ASP A 149 18.15 -13.82 -4.32
C ASP A 149 19.65 -13.58 -4.63
N ILE A 150 20.04 -12.38 -5.09
CA ILE A 150 21.45 -12.02 -5.39
C ILE A 150 22.39 -12.33 -4.20
N ARG A 151 21.85 -12.32 -2.97
CA ARG A 151 22.54 -12.71 -1.74
C ARG A 151 23.12 -14.12 -1.74
N LYS A 152 22.52 -15.11 -2.41
CA LYS A 152 23.03 -16.49 -2.42
C LYS A 152 24.45 -16.60 -3.01
N HIS A 153 24.89 -15.54 -3.69
CA HIS A 153 26.18 -15.46 -4.38
C HIS A 153 27.11 -14.39 -3.80
N LEU A 154 26.74 -13.74 -2.67
CA LEU A 154 27.54 -12.70 -2.03
C LEU A 154 28.40 -13.26 -0.87
N PRO A 155 29.62 -12.73 -0.64
CA PRO A 155 30.46 -13.08 0.51
C PRO A 155 29.77 -12.81 1.85
N ALA A 156 30.11 -13.58 2.89
CA ALA A 156 29.46 -13.54 4.22
C ALA A 156 29.75 -12.25 5.01
N ASP A 157 30.77 -11.50 4.61
CA ASP A 157 31.32 -10.28 5.19
C ASP A 157 30.59 -9.00 4.74
N VAL A 158 29.65 -9.10 3.79
CA VAL A 158 28.89 -7.95 3.27
C VAL A 158 27.44 -7.99 3.76
N ASP A 159 26.91 -6.85 4.25
CA ASP A 159 25.50 -6.71 4.61
C ASP A 159 24.61 -6.83 3.36
N ALA A 160 24.21 -8.05 3.05
CA ALA A 160 23.42 -8.36 1.88
C ALA A 160 22.05 -7.66 1.89
N TRP A 161 21.49 -7.32 3.07
CA TRP A 161 20.24 -6.59 3.13
C TRP A 161 20.40 -5.13 2.69
N GLN A 162 21.50 -4.48 3.08
CA GLN A 162 21.81 -3.13 2.60
C GLN A 162 21.88 -3.08 1.07
N ILE A 163 22.51 -4.08 0.45
CA ILE A 163 22.63 -4.15 -1.02
C ILE A 163 21.24 -4.31 -1.65
N SER A 164 20.44 -5.27 -1.18
CA SER A 164 19.05 -5.45 -1.64
C SER A 164 18.25 -4.16 -1.48
N LEU A 165 18.36 -3.49 -0.33
CA LEU A 165 17.69 -2.22 -0.06
C LEU A 165 18.12 -1.13 -1.04
N ASN A 166 19.42 -1.01 -1.34
CA ASN A 166 19.94 -0.03 -2.29
C ASN A 166 19.38 -0.24 -3.70
N PHE A 167 19.31 -1.49 -4.17
CA PHE A 167 18.71 -1.79 -5.47
C PHE A 167 17.21 -1.54 -5.48
N LEU A 168 16.48 -1.99 -4.46
CA LEU A 168 15.04 -1.78 -4.34
C LEU A 168 14.69 -0.28 -4.31
N MET A 169 15.41 0.51 -3.52
CA MET A 169 15.22 1.96 -3.45
C MET A 169 15.71 2.68 -4.69
N GLY A 170 16.80 2.21 -5.29
CA GLY A 170 17.27 2.69 -6.60
C GLY A 170 16.17 2.53 -7.67
N MET A 171 15.50 1.39 -7.72
CA MET A 171 14.35 1.20 -8.63
C MET A 171 13.20 2.16 -8.34
N VAL A 172 12.86 2.40 -7.07
CA VAL A 172 11.81 3.36 -6.69
C VAL A 172 12.16 4.77 -7.14
N VAL A 173 13.40 5.21 -6.91
CA VAL A 173 13.87 6.53 -7.33
C VAL A 173 13.90 6.66 -8.85
N LEU A 174 14.43 5.65 -9.57
CA LEU A 174 14.44 5.62 -11.03
C LEU A 174 13.02 5.67 -11.62
N ALA A 175 12.10 4.84 -11.10
CA ALA A 175 10.70 4.87 -11.52
C ALA A 175 10.06 6.24 -11.22
N GLY A 176 10.39 6.85 -10.09
CA GLY A 176 9.97 8.21 -9.73
C GLY A 176 10.46 9.28 -10.71
N ILE A 177 11.73 9.22 -11.12
CA ILE A 177 12.31 10.11 -12.14
C ILE A 177 11.61 9.92 -13.48
N VAL A 178 11.33 8.66 -13.86
CA VAL A 178 10.57 8.35 -15.08
C VAL A 178 9.15 8.93 -15.00
N ILE A 179 8.47 8.81 -13.86
CA ILE A 179 7.13 9.43 -13.65
C ILE A 179 7.20 10.95 -13.84
N ILE A 180 8.20 11.62 -13.25
CA ILE A 180 8.43 13.06 -13.40
C ILE A 180 8.67 13.42 -14.88
N GLY A 181 9.49 12.64 -15.58
CA GLY A 181 9.80 12.83 -17.00
C GLY A 181 8.59 12.64 -17.91
N ILE A 182 7.79 11.58 -17.68
CA ILE A 182 6.54 11.34 -18.40
C ILE A 182 5.56 12.48 -18.15
N TYR A 183 5.40 12.90 -16.90
CA TYR A 183 4.50 14.01 -16.56
C TYR A 183 4.93 15.32 -17.24
N TRP A 184 6.23 15.62 -17.24
CA TRP A 184 6.78 16.75 -17.98
C TRP A 184 6.51 16.66 -19.49
N TRP A 185 6.74 15.49 -20.09
CA TRP A 185 6.51 15.24 -21.50
C TRP A 185 5.03 15.40 -21.88
N MET A 186 4.12 14.87 -21.05
CA MET A 186 2.68 15.03 -21.23
C MET A 186 2.27 16.50 -21.19
N GLN A 187 2.78 17.28 -20.23
CA GLN A 187 2.43 18.68 -20.09
C GLN A 187 2.95 19.56 -21.23
N LYS A 188 4.12 19.23 -21.78
CA LYS A 188 4.79 20.05 -22.81
C LYS A 188 4.44 19.67 -24.25
N ASN A 189 4.16 18.39 -24.53
CA ASN A 189 3.96 17.91 -25.90
C ASN A 189 2.54 17.41 -26.17
N VAL A 190 1.82 16.87 -25.17
CA VAL A 190 0.51 16.25 -25.39
C VAL A 190 -0.64 17.20 -25.04
N LEU A 191 -0.55 17.88 -23.89
CA LEU A 191 -1.62 18.76 -23.39
C LEU A 191 -1.61 20.16 -24.05
N THR A 192 -0.61 20.47 -24.86
CA THR A 192 -0.49 21.73 -25.62
C THR A 192 -0.99 21.61 -27.05
N ASP A 193 -1.17 20.40 -27.56
CA ASP A 193 -1.59 20.16 -28.94
C ASP A 193 -3.13 20.06 -29.01
N PRO A 194 -3.80 20.97 -29.75
CA PRO A 194 -5.25 20.95 -29.93
C PRO A 194 -5.80 19.64 -30.52
N ALA A 195 -4.97 18.86 -31.23
CA ALA A 195 -5.38 17.57 -31.78
C ALA A 195 -5.59 16.49 -30.70
N PHE A 196 -4.91 16.61 -29.56
CA PHE A 196 -4.95 15.63 -28.47
C PHE A 196 -5.68 16.14 -27.22
N TYR A 197 -5.72 17.45 -27.01
CA TYR A 197 -6.36 18.06 -25.83
C TYR A 197 -7.00 19.40 -26.17
N ASP A 198 -8.34 19.45 -26.12
CA ASP A 198 -9.08 20.71 -26.12
C ASP A 198 -9.54 21.02 -24.67
N PRO A 199 -9.04 22.11 -24.04
CA PRO A 199 -9.44 22.52 -22.70
C PRO A 199 -10.95 22.77 -22.56
N SER A 200 -11.66 23.01 -23.66
CA SER A 200 -13.11 23.27 -23.67
C SER A 200 -13.95 21.99 -23.58
N ASP A 201 -13.41 20.84 -23.98
CA ASP A 201 -14.07 19.53 -23.94
C ASP A 201 -13.97 18.83 -22.58
N VAL A 202 -12.99 19.22 -21.76
CA VAL A 202 -12.89 18.78 -20.37
C VAL A 202 -13.76 19.70 -19.50
N LYS A 203 -15.01 19.30 -19.28
CA LYS A 203 -15.94 20.01 -18.38
C LYS A 203 -15.21 20.46 -17.10
N LYS A 204 -15.14 21.79 -16.89
CA LYS A 204 -14.81 22.36 -15.57
C LYS A 204 -15.74 21.69 -14.55
N LYS A 205 -15.16 20.88 -13.65
CA LYS A 205 -15.91 20.31 -12.52
C LYS A 205 -16.64 21.46 -11.84
N LYS A 206 -17.97 21.40 -11.79
CA LYS A 206 -18.78 22.29 -10.95
C LYS A 206 -18.10 22.36 -9.58
N GLU A 207 -17.88 23.56 -9.06
CA GLU A 207 -17.36 23.73 -7.71
C GLU A 207 -18.21 22.87 -6.79
N LYS A 208 -17.59 21.82 -6.23
CA LYS A 208 -18.27 21.06 -5.18
C LYS A 208 -18.51 22.05 -4.05
N PRO A 209 -19.73 22.14 -3.50
CA PRO A 209 -19.98 23.01 -2.36
C PRO A 209 -18.92 22.68 -1.31
N LYS A 210 -18.16 23.71 -0.88
CA LYS A 210 -17.16 23.60 0.17
C LYS A 210 -17.91 23.37 1.49
N MET A 211 -18.39 22.15 1.68
CA MET A 211 -18.99 21.74 2.95
C MET A 211 -17.87 21.75 3.99
N SER A 212 -18.12 22.40 5.11
CA SER A 212 -17.24 22.30 6.28
C SER A 212 -17.12 20.82 6.71
N ILE A 213 -16.04 20.45 7.42
CA ILE A 213 -15.87 19.09 7.96
C ILE A 213 -17.08 18.70 8.81
N THR A 214 -17.60 19.65 9.62
CA THR A 214 -18.78 19.43 10.45
C THR A 214 -20.06 19.22 9.63
N GLU A 215 -20.23 19.95 8.53
CA GLU A 215 -21.35 19.77 7.60
C GLU A 215 -21.24 18.44 6.84
N SER A 216 -20.03 18.03 6.49
CA SER A 216 -19.76 16.74 5.84
C SER A 216 -20.10 15.56 6.76
N PHE A 217 -19.73 15.63 8.03
CA PHE A 217 -20.10 14.63 9.04
C PHE A 217 -21.61 14.62 9.30
N LYS A 218 -22.24 15.79 9.41
CA LYS A 218 -23.70 15.90 9.58
C LYS A 218 -24.44 15.33 8.36
N TYR A 219 -23.97 15.62 7.15
CA TYR A 219 -24.53 15.10 5.91
C TYR A 219 -24.38 13.58 5.79
N LEU A 220 -23.20 13.06 6.15
CA LEU A 220 -22.92 11.62 6.17
C LEU A 220 -23.83 10.86 7.14
N LEU A 221 -24.09 11.41 8.32
CA LEU A 221 -25.02 10.82 9.30
C LEU A 221 -26.49 11.00 8.92
N SER A 222 -26.83 12.06 8.18
CA SER A 222 -28.22 12.34 7.79
C SER A 222 -28.70 11.47 6.62
N SER A 223 -27.79 11.05 5.74
CA SER A 223 -28.14 10.23 4.57
C SER A 223 -27.87 8.75 4.82
N LYS A 224 -28.95 7.96 4.95
CA LYS A 224 -28.85 6.50 5.13
C LYS A 224 -28.01 5.82 4.05
N TYR A 225 -28.13 6.26 2.80
CA TYR A 225 -27.38 5.68 1.68
C TYR A 225 -25.87 5.92 1.82
N ILE A 226 -25.46 7.15 2.14
CA ILE A 226 -24.05 7.51 2.31
C ILE A 226 -23.48 6.85 3.56
N LEU A 227 -24.27 6.78 4.63
CA LEU A 227 -23.89 6.08 5.86
C LEU A 227 -23.61 4.59 5.60
N CYS A 228 -24.46 3.90 4.82
CA CYS A 228 -24.23 2.50 4.45
C CYS A 228 -22.92 2.32 3.66
N ILE A 229 -22.63 3.21 2.69
CA ILE A 229 -21.37 3.18 1.95
C ILE A 229 -20.19 3.43 2.89
N ALA A 230 -20.30 4.40 3.79
CA ALA A 230 -19.25 4.73 4.75
C ALA A 230 -18.95 3.55 5.69
N ILE A 231 -19.99 2.93 6.25
CA ILE A 231 -19.87 1.74 7.10
C ILE A 231 -19.20 0.59 6.32
N LEU A 232 -19.59 0.36 5.07
CA LEU A 232 -19.01 -0.69 4.23
C LEU A 232 -17.51 -0.47 4.01
N VAL A 233 -17.10 0.75 3.65
CA VAL A 233 -15.69 1.09 3.43
C VAL A 233 -14.87 0.97 4.72
N ILE A 234 -15.40 1.44 5.85
CA ILE A 234 -14.74 1.33 7.16
C ILE A 234 -14.60 -0.13 7.57
N ALA A 235 -15.66 -0.93 7.47
CA ALA A 235 -15.65 -2.34 7.81
C ALA A 235 -14.63 -3.11 6.97
N TYR A 236 -14.66 -2.92 5.65
CA TYR A 236 -13.68 -3.51 4.73
C TYR A 236 -12.24 -3.14 5.10
N GLY A 237 -11.99 -1.84 5.34
CA GLY A 237 -10.67 -1.34 5.71
C GLY A 237 -10.14 -1.93 7.02
N ILE A 238 -11.00 -2.04 8.04
CA ILE A 238 -10.64 -2.65 9.33
C ILE A 238 -10.35 -4.14 9.14
N SER A 239 -11.23 -4.87 8.46
CA SER A 239 -11.09 -6.32 8.26
C SER A 239 -9.81 -6.68 7.51
N ILE A 240 -9.50 -5.98 6.41
CA ILE A 240 -8.25 -6.21 5.67
C ILE A 240 -7.04 -5.89 6.52
N ASN A 241 -7.02 -4.74 7.20
CA ASN A 241 -5.86 -4.38 8.00
C ASN A 241 -5.60 -5.38 9.12
N LEU A 242 -6.66 -5.88 9.77
CA LEU A 242 -6.54 -6.87 10.84
C LEU A 242 -5.94 -8.19 10.34
N VAL A 243 -6.44 -8.71 9.21
CA VAL A 243 -5.93 -9.95 8.63
C VAL A 243 -4.50 -9.77 8.14
N GLU A 244 -4.21 -8.69 7.42
CA GLU A 244 -2.89 -8.43 6.84
C GLU A 244 -1.81 -8.30 7.92
N VAL A 245 -2.10 -7.57 9.01
CA VAL A 245 -1.16 -7.40 10.13
C VAL A 245 -0.92 -8.73 10.83
N THR A 246 -1.99 -9.50 11.09
CA THR A 246 -1.88 -10.81 11.73
C THR A 246 -1.07 -11.79 10.86
N TRP A 247 -1.33 -11.79 9.56
CA TRP A 247 -0.62 -12.62 8.60
C TRP A 247 0.87 -12.23 8.48
N LYS A 248 1.19 -10.94 8.41
CA LYS A 248 2.58 -10.46 8.41
C LYS A 248 3.34 -10.89 9.66
N ASN A 249 2.68 -10.95 10.82
CA ASN A 249 3.28 -11.47 12.04
C ASN A 249 3.61 -12.97 11.92
N GLN A 250 2.70 -13.79 11.39
CA GLN A 250 2.97 -15.22 11.14
C GLN A 250 4.10 -15.41 10.11
N LEU A 251 4.11 -14.60 9.05
CA LEU A 251 5.15 -14.61 8.04
C LEU A 251 6.53 -14.30 8.62
N LYS A 252 6.62 -13.34 9.56
CA LYS A 252 7.86 -13.01 10.26
C LYS A 252 8.36 -14.14 11.16
N LEU A 253 7.46 -14.91 11.77
CA LEU A 253 7.85 -16.10 12.55
C LEU A 253 8.38 -17.21 11.65
N GLN A 254 7.82 -17.38 10.45
CA GLN A 254 8.25 -18.39 9.48
C GLN A 254 9.56 -18.02 8.76
N TYR A 255 9.76 -16.73 8.46
CA TYR A 255 10.94 -16.20 7.79
C TYR A 255 11.63 -15.13 8.65
N PRO A 256 12.47 -15.53 9.62
CA PRO A 256 13.21 -14.59 10.46
C PRO A 256 14.22 -13.74 9.67
N ASN A 257 14.70 -14.28 8.56
CA ASN A 257 15.64 -13.63 7.67
C ASN A 257 14.91 -12.59 6.77
N PRO A 258 15.29 -11.30 6.81
CA PRO A 258 14.65 -10.24 6.02
C PRO A 258 14.63 -10.49 4.51
N ASN A 259 15.64 -11.18 3.98
CA ASN A 259 15.74 -11.46 2.54
C ASN A 259 14.76 -12.55 2.09
N ASP A 260 14.61 -13.62 2.89
CA ASP A 260 13.63 -14.68 2.60
C ASP A 260 12.20 -14.14 2.73
N TYR A 261 11.98 -13.27 3.72
CA TYR A 261 10.74 -12.51 3.86
C TYR A 261 10.47 -11.65 2.62
N SER A 262 11.48 -10.90 2.14
CA SER A 262 11.37 -10.05 0.96
C SER A 262 11.09 -10.86 -0.31
N ALA A 263 11.80 -11.98 -0.53
CA ALA A 263 11.56 -12.88 -1.65
C ALA A 263 10.14 -13.46 -1.63
N PHE A 264 9.66 -13.90 -0.46
CA PHE A 264 8.29 -14.35 -0.29
C PHE A 264 7.29 -13.21 -0.59
N MET A 265 7.55 -11.99 -0.11
CA MET A 265 6.71 -10.82 -0.40
C MET A 265 6.72 -10.46 -1.90
N GLY A 266 7.83 -10.64 -2.60
CA GLY A 266 7.90 -10.51 -4.06
C GLY A 266 7.04 -11.56 -4.77
N GLY A 267 7.07 -12.81 -4.30
CA GLY A 267 6.18 -13.88 -4.76
C GLY A 267 4.71 -13.57 -4.51
N PHE A 268 4.39 -13.05 -3.33
CA PHE A 268 3.06 -12.57 -2.97
C PHE A 268 2.57 -11.47 -3.93
N SER A 269 3.38 -10.45 -4.21
CA SER A 269 3.04 -9.40 -5.19
C SER A 269 2.83 -9.97 -6.59
N ARG A 270 3.68 -10.90 -7.04
CA ARG A 270 3.55 -11.54 -8.35
C ARG A 270 2.24 -12.31 -8.49
N TRP A 271 1.91 -13.14 -7.51
CA TRP A 271 0.65 -13.91 -7.51
C TRP A 271 -0.56 -13.01 -7.36
N THR A 272 -0.48 -11.96 -6.54
CA THR A 272 -1.55 -10.95 -6.43
C THR A 272 -1.83 -10.34 -7.80
N GLY A 273 -0.81 -9.81 -8.48
CA GLY A 273 -0.98 -9.22 -9.81
C GLY A 273 -1.58 -10.18 -10.83
N LEU A 274 -1.09 -11.44 -10.87
CA LEU A 274 -1.61 -12.45 -11.77
C LEU A 274 -3.08 -12.80 -11.49
N VAL A 275 -3.43 -13.06 -10.23
CA VAL A 275 -4.79 -13.42 -9.83
C VAL A 275 -5.73 -12.24 -10.04
N THR A 276 -5.32 -11.00 -9.74
CA THR A 276 -6.13 -9.81 -10.01
C THR A 276 -6.41 -9.64 -11.51
N ILE A 277 -5.41 -9.83 -12.38
CA ILE A 277 -5.62 -9.79 -13.84
C ILE A 277 -6.66 -10.84 -14.26
N CYS A 278 -6.52 -12.08 -13.80
CA CYS A 278 -7.50 -13.14 -14.08
C CYS A 278 -8.90 -12.77 -13.57
N MET A 279 -9.00 -12.25 -12.35
CA MET A 279 -10.26 -11.84 -11.71
C MET A 279 -10.91 -10.65 -12.42
N MET A 280 -10.16 -9.74 -13.04
CA MET A 280 -10.75 -8.66 -13.84
C MET A 280 -11.52 -9.21 -15.05
N PHE A 281 -11.01 -10.24 -15.72
CA PHE A 281 -11.72 -10.90 -16.83
C PHE A 281 -12.92 -11.71 -16.34
N VAL A 282 -12.74 -12.49 -15.27
CA VAL A 282 -13.81 -13.29 -14.65
C VAL A 282 -14.91 -12.39 -14.09
N GLY A 283 -14.57 -11.29 -13.42
CA GLY A 283 -15.50 -10.31 -12.88
C GLY A 283 -16.33 -9.65 -13.97
N GLY A 284 -15.71 -9.29 -15.09
CA GLY A 284 -16.43 -8.79 -16.27
C GLY A 284 -17.46 -9.79 -16.82
N TYR A 285 -17.11 -11.08 -16.82
CA TYR A 285 -18.02 -12.16 -17.20
C TYR A 285 -19.17 -12.36 -16.18
N ILE A 286 -18.86 -12.36 -14.88
CA ILE A 286 -19.84 -12.52 -13.81
C ILE A 286 -20.85 -11.37 -13.80
N ILE A 287 -20.39 -10.11 -13.95
CA ILE A 287 -21.28 -8.94 -13.98
C ILE A 287 -22.28 -9.04 -15.14
N ARG A 288 -21.83 -9.51 -16.31
CA ARG A 288 -22.69 -9.67 -17.50
C ARG A 288 -23.70 -10.81 -17.37
N THR A 289 -23.36 -11.87 -16.62
CA THR A 289 -24.19 -13.09 -16.53
C THR A 289 -25.09 -13.14 -15.29
N LYS A 290 -24.58 -12.73 -14.13
CA LYS A 290 -25.22 -12.83 -12.81
C LYS A 290 -25.64 -11.47 -12.24
N GLY A 291 -25.26 -10.37 -12.89
CA GLY A 291 -25.59 -9.01 -12.48
C GLY A 291 -24.63 -8.43 -11.43
N TRP A 292 -24.71 -7.12 -11.25
CA TRP A 292 -23.80 -6.35 -10.39
C TRP A 292 -23.92 -6.71 -8.90
N GLY A 293 -25.14 -6.95 -8.41
CA GLY A 293 -25.37 -7.28 -6.99
C GLY A 293 -24.70 -8.58 -6.55
N PHE A 294 -24.72 -9.61 -7.40
CA PHE A 294 -24.01 -10.87 -7.13
C PHE A 294 -22.50 -10.64 -7.12
N ALA A 295 -21.96 -9.91 -8.11
CA ALA A 295 -20.54 -9.59 -8.18
C ALA A 295 -20.06 -8.82 -6.94
N ALA A 296 -20.82 -7.82 -6.48
CA ALA A 296 -20.50 -7.04 -5.29
C ALA A 296 -20.55 -7.85 -3.98
N ALA A 297 -21.33 -8.94 -3.93
CA ALA A 297 -21.42 -9.82 -2.77
C ALA A 297 -20.25 -10.83 -2.68
N ILE A 298 -19.53 -11.07 -3.78
CA ILE A 298 -18.40 -12.02 -3.79
C ILE A 298 -17.29 -11.54 -2.84
N THR A 299 -16.88 -10.28 -2.92
CA THR A 299 -15.80 -9.72 -2.09
C THR A 299 -16.01 -9.94 -0.58
N PRO A 300 -17.16 -9.55 0.02
CA PRO A 300 -17.38 -9.77 1.45
C PRO A 300 -17.53 -11.27 1.81
N VAL A 301 -18.13 -12.10 0.95
CA VAL A 301 -18.26 -13.54 1.21
C VAL A 301 -16.90 -14.23 1.17
N VAL A 302 -16.08 -13.93 0.17
CA VAL A 302 -14.72 -14.45 0.04
C VAL A 302 -13.90 -14.02 1.25
N LEU A 303 -13.94 -12.74 1.62
CA LEU A 303 -13.23 -12.23 2.79
C LEU A 303 -13.68 -12.93 4.08
N LEU A 304 -14.98 -13.17 4.27
CA LEU A 304 -15.51 -13.86 5.44
C LEU A 304 -15.04 -15.31 5.51
N LEU A 305 -15.24 -16.08 4.42
CA LEU A 305 -14.88 -17.51 4.39
C LEU A 305 -13.38 -17.72 4.56
N THR A 306 -12.57 -16.96 3.81
CA THR A 306 -11.11 -17.06 3.88
C THR A 306 -10.56 -16.50 5.19
N GLY A 307 -11.21 -15.49 5.77
CA GLY A 307 -10.88 -14.95 7.09
C GLY A 307 -11.16 -15.95 8.21
N ILE A 308 -12.33 -16.60 8.20
CA ILE A 308 -12.67 -17.67 9.16
C ILE A 308 -11.65 -18.79 9.08
N ALA A 309 -11.31 -19.25 7.87
CA ALA A 309 -10.29 -20.27 7.68
C ALA A 309 -8.95 -19.82 8.28
N PHE A 310 -8.46 -18.64 7.91
CA PHE A 310 -7.19 -18.10 8.41
C PHE A 310 -7.13 -18.02 9.94
N PHE A 311 -8.13 -17.39 10.57
CA PHE A 311 -8.14 -17.25 12.03
C PHE A 311 -8.31 -18.59 12.76
N THR A 312 -9.04 -19.55 12.17
CA THR A 312 -9.14 -20.89 12.74
C THR A 312 -7.77 -21.57 12.82
N PHE A 313 -6.98 -21.52 11.74
CA PHE A 313 -5.63 -22.09 11.73
C PHE A 313 -4.65 -21.35 12.65
N VAL A 314 -4.80 -20.03 12.79
CA VAL A 314 -3.94 -19.22 13.68
C VAL A 314 -4.26 -19.47 15.16
N LEU A 315 -5.56 -19.50 15.53
CA LEU A 315 -5.99 -19.62 16.92
C LEU A 315 -5.88 -21.06 17.45
N PHE A 316 -6.22 -22.06 16.63
CA PHE A 316 -6.21 -23.48 17.04
C PHE A 316 -4.94 -24.22 16.61
N ARG A 317 -3.83 -23.49 16.47
CA ARG A 317 -2.55 -24.01 15.95
C ARG A 317 -2.05 -25.24 16.72
N GLU A 318 -2.19 -25.24 18.05
CA GLU A 318 -1.75 -26.33 18.91
C GLU A 318 -2.64 -27.57 18.76
N ASN A 319 -3.96 -27.39 18.74
CA ASN A 319 -4.92 -28.49 18.62
C ASN A 319 -4.91 -29.15 17.23
N LEU A 320 -4.60 -28.38 16.18
CA LEU A 320 -4.52 -28.86 14.80
C LEU A 320 -3.13 -29.43 14.45
N SER A 321 -2.12 -29.23 15.31
CA SER A 321 -0.74 -29.64 15.03
C SER A 321 -0.59 -31.14 14.75
N THR A 322 -1.32 -31.99 15.48
CA THR A 322 -1.31 -33.44 15.32
C THR A 322 -1.89 -33.88 13.97
N TYR A 323 -2.97 -33.24 13.51
CA TYR A 323 -3.60 -33.54 12.22
C TYR A 323 -2.81 -32.97 11.03
N ILE A 324 -2.17 -31.82 11.21
CA ILE A 324 -1.37 -31.14 10.18
C ILE A 324 -0.02 -31.82 9.99
N ALA A 325 0.60 -32.34 11.06
CA ALA A 325 1.83 -33.12 10.98
C ALA A 325 1.64 -34.40 10.15
N ALA A 326 0.45 -35.00 10.17
CA ALA A 326 0.10 -36.16 9.34
C ALA A 326 0.04 -35.82 7.83
N LEU A 327 -0.14 -34.55 7.47
CA LEU A 327 -0.08 -34.04 6.09
C LEU A 327 1.35 -33.64 5.66
N GLY A 328 2.36 -33.85 6.51
CA GLY A 328 3.76 -33.54 6.20
C GLY A 328 4.09 -32.04 6.13
N THR A 329 3.25 -31.18 6.69
CA THR A 329 3.45 -29.71 6.70
C THR A 329 3.47 -29.15 8.12
N THR A 330 3.95 -27.93 8.30
CA THR A 330 3.88 -27.25 9.60
C THR A 330 2.63 -26.37 9.69
N PRO A 331 1.98 -26.27 10.86
CA PRO A 331 0.83 -25.38 11.07
C PRO A 331 1.15 -23.91 10.75
N LEU A 332 2.40 -23.49 10.95
CA LEU A 332 2.86 -22.14 10.64
C LEU A 332 2.92 -21.88 9.13
N PHE A 333 3.43 -22.83 8.35
CA PHE A 333 3.47 -22.72 6.90
C PHE A 333 2.07 -22.67 6.29
N LEU A 334 1.13 -23.50 6.77
CA LEU A 334 -0.26 -23.45 6.33
C LEU A 334 -0.93 -22.12 6.69
N ALA A 335 -0.71 -21.58 7.89
CA ALA A 335 -1.23 -20.26 8.25
C ALA A 335 -0.71 -19.15 7.32
N VAL A 336 0.56 -19.24 6.91
CA VAL A 336 1.15 -18.32 5.93
C VAL A 336 0.53 -18.48 4.54
N VAL A 337 0.35 -19.70 4.04
CA VAL A 337 -0.23 -19.94 2.70
C VAL A 337 -1.72 -19.57 2.65
N ILE A 338 -2.50 -19.96 3.67
CA ILE A 338 -3.93 -19.62 3.73
C ILE A 338 -4.11 -18.11 3.89
N GLY A 339 -3.30 -17.46 4.72
CA GLY A 339 -3.31 -16.01 4.84
C GLY A 339 -2.87 -15.29 3.55
N MET A 340 -1.94 -15.88 2.79
CA MET A 340 -1.56 -15.39 1.46
C MET A 340 -2.74 -15.46 0.50
N ILE A 341 -3.42 -16.61 0.43
CA ILE A 341 -4.60 -16.81 -0.42
C ILE A 341 -5.72 -15.85 -0.04
N GLN A 342 -6.01 -15.71 1.26
CA GLN A 342 -6.97 -14.75 1.81
C GLN A 342 -6.67 -13.32 1.32
N ASN A 343 -5.41 -12.88 1.44
CA ASN A 343 -5.00 -11.52 1.08
C ASN A 343 -5.06 -11.31 -0.44
N ILE A 344 -4.62 -12.28 -1.24
CA ILE A 344 -4.69 -12.21 -2.70
C ILE A 344 -6.14 -12.12 -3.15
N MET A 345 -7.00 -13.01 -2.65
CA MET A 345 -8.40 -13.10 -3.06
C MET A 345 -9.19 -11.86 -2.63
N SER A 346 -8.99 -11.37 -1.40
CA SER A 346 -9.69 -10.15 -0.91
C SER A 346 -9.26 -8.86 -1.61
N LYS A 347 -8.03 -8.80 -2.14
CA LYS A 347 -7.55 -7.66 -2.95
C LYS A 347 -7.89 -7.78 -4.43
N SER A 348 -8.14 -9.00 -4.92
CA SER A 348 -8.41 -9.29 -6.34
C SER A 348 -9.90 -9.40 -6.68
N SER A 349 -10.77 -9.60 -5.69
CA SER A 349 -12.23 -9.69 -5.84
C SER A 349 -12.89 -8.34 -5.65
#